data_AF-A0A1J5MVW8-F1
#
_entry.id   AF-A0A1J5MVW8-F1
#
_cell.length_a   1.000
_cell.length_b   1.000
_cell.length_c   1.000
_cell.angle_alpha   90.00
_cell.angle_beta   90.00
_cell.angle_gamma   90.00
#
_symmetry.space_group_name_H-M   'P 1'
#
loop_
_entity.id
_entity.type
_entity.pdbx_description
1 polymer ?
#
loop_
_entity_poly.entity_id
_entity_poly.type
_entity_poly.pdbx_seq_one_letter_code
_entity_poly.pdbx_strand_id
1 'polypeptide(L)'
;MDFNLSVVVHVEKGEFTYKQAQQHDRIQGRSTALIGLRKHGRLDWSSPIKNTPMPKQAETPAQTIKRLERELSDTNAKHSIYDEVVHTLKVEYGIGFEKST
;
A
#
# COMPACT_ATOMS: atom_id res chain seq x y z
N MET A 1 17.82 -21.86 -23.31
CA MET A 1 16.79 -20.79 -23.24
C MET A 1 16.35 -20.76 -21.80
N ASP A 2 16.99 -19.90 -21.01
CA ASP A 2 16.76 -19.87 -19.57
C ASP A 2 15.56 -18.98 -19.29
N PHE A 3 14.54 -19.57 -18.66
CA PHE A 3 13.33 -18.86 -18.27
C PHE A 3 13.56 -18.18 -16.93
N ASN A 4 13.19 -16.90 -16.82
CA ASN A 4 13.34 -16.16 -15.58
C ASN A 4 12.34 -16.69 -14.53
N LEU A 5 12.85 -17.39 -13.51
CA LEU A 5 12.05 -17.96 -12.42
C LEU A 5 11.52 -16.91 -11.43
N SER A 6 12.05 -15.68 -11.44
CA SER A 6 11.57 -14.60 -10.57
C SER A 6 10.08 -14.34 -10.76
N VAL A 7 9.57 -14.46 -11.99
CA VAL A 7 8.14 -14.29 -12.28
C VAL A 7 7.26 -15.31 -11.56
N VAL A 8 7.76 -16.53 -11.38
CA VAL A 8 7.04 -17.59 -10.67
C VAL A 8 7.00 -17.26 -9.18
N VAL A 9 8.14 -16.82 -8.63
CA VAL A 9 8.23 -16.43 -7.22
C VAL A 9 7.31 -15.26 -6.90
N HIS A 10 7.32 -14.20 -7.71
CA HIS A 10 6.47 -13.03 -7.48
C HIS A 10 4.97 -13.34 -7.56
N VAL A 11 4.57 -14.22 -8.50
CA VAL A 11 3.17 -14.63 -8.68
C VAL A 11 2.72 -15.58 -7.58
N GLU A 12 3.56 -16.54 -7.18
CA GLU A 12 3.25 -17.49 -6.09
C GLU A 12 3.19 -16.83 -4.72
N LYS A 13 4.01 -15.80 -4.48
CA LYS A 13 3.91 -14.96 -3.27
C LYS A 13 2.65 -14.07 -3.26
N GLY A 14 1.98 -13.94 -4.40
CA GLY A 14 0.81 -13.08 -4.58
C GLY A 14 1.13 -11.59 -4.74
N GLU A 15 2.40 -11.20 -4.78
CA GLU A 15 2.83 -9.80 -4.90
C GLU A 15 2.38 -9.18 -6.24
N PHE A 16 2.40 -9.98 -7.30
CA PHE A 16 2.01 -9.56 -8.64
C PHE A 16 1.07 -10.56 -9.31
N THR A 17 0.12 -10.05 -10.08
CA THR A 17 -0.57 -10.86 -11.10
C THR A 17 0.42 -11.27 -12.20
N TYR A 18 0.11 -12.33 -12.95
CA TYR A 18 0.97 -12.76 -14.06
C TYR A 18 1.25 -11.63 -15.08
N LYS A 19 0.31 -10.68 -15.26
CA LYS A 19 0.49 -9.50 -16.14
C LYS A 19 1.46 -8.48 -15.55
N GLN A 20 1.36 -8.22 -14.24
CA GLN A 20 2.25 -7.30 -13.54
C GLN A 20 3.66 -7.88 -13.46
N ALA A 21 3.79 -9.17 -13.13
CA ALA A 21 5.07 -9.87 -13.09
C ALA A 21 5.73 -9.93 -14.47
N GLN A 22 4.94 -10.10 -15.55
CA GLN A 22 5.46 -10.01 -16.93
C GLN A 22 6.11 -8.64 -17.22
N GLN A 23 5.46 -7.55 -16.83
CA GLN A 23 5.99 -6.19 -17.04
C GLN A 23 7.22 -5.91 -16.16
N HIS A 24 7.17 -6.34 -14.90
CA HIS A 24 8.25 -6.17 -13.94
C HIS A 24 9.51 -6.95 -14.35
N ASP A 25 9.35 -8.23 -14.70
CA ASP A 25 10.46 -9.12 -15.04
C ASP A 25 10.82 -9.10 -16.53
N ARG A 26 10.29 -8.11 -17.28
CA ARG A 26 10.58 -7.83 -18.70
C ARG A 26 10.36 -9.01 -19.64
N ILE A 27 9.32 -9.81 -19.40
CA ILE A 27 8.97 -10.95 -20.25
C ILE A 27 8.28 -10.44 -21.52
N GLN A 28 8.87 -10.75 -22.67
CA GLN A 28 8.39 -10.28 -23.97
C GLN A 28 6.96 -10.76 -24.31
N GLY A 29 6.61 -12.00 -23.94
CA GLY A 29 5.33 -12.62 -24.28
C GLY A 29 4.45 -12.89 -23.08
N ARG A 30 3.18 -12.47 -23.17
CA ARG A 30 2.12 -12.88 -22.22
C ARG A 30 2.00 -14.39 -22.10
N SER A 31 2.03 -15.09 -23.24
CA SER A 31 2.01 -16.54 -23.33
C SER A 31 3.26 -17.16 -22.69
N THR A 32 4.43 -16.56 -22.86
CA THR A 32 5.68 -17.03 -22.26
C THR A 32 5.62 -17.00 -20.74
N ALA A 33 5.08 -15.94 -20.14
CA ALA A 33 4.87 -15.86 -18.69
C ALA A 33 3.92 -16.97 -18.19
N LEU A 34 2.80 -17.20 -18.88
CA LEU A 34 1.84 -18.25 -18.51
C LEU A 34 2.40 -19.67 -18.70
N ILE A 35 3.14 -19.94 -19.79
CA ILE A 35 3.79 -21.23 -20.04
C ILE A 35 4.81 -21.52 -18.94
N GLY A 36 5.61 -20.52 -18.55
CA GLY A 36 6.58 -20.68 -17.48
C GLY A 36 5.94 -20.91 -16.11
N LEU A 37 4.85 -20.19 -15.79
CA LEU A 37 4.06 -20.44 -14.57
C LEU A 37 3.46 -21.84 -14.53
N ARG A 38 3.05 -22.40 -15.68
CA ARG A 38 2.53 -23.78 -15.75
C ARG A 38 3.63 -24.84 -15.66
N LYS A 39 4.82 -24.55 -16.19
CA LYS A 39 5.94 -25.50 -16.23
C LYS A 39 6.75 -25.51 -14.93
N HIS A 40 6.89 -24.35 -14.30
CA HIS A 40 7.77 -24.14 -13.14
C HIS A 40 7.02 -23.75 -11.87
N GLY A 41 5.74 -23.39 -11.96
CA GLY A 41 4.92 -23.09 -10.79
C GLY A 41 4.42 -24.34 -10.08
N ARG A 42 4.20 -24.20 -8.78
CA ARG A 42 3.61 -25.16 -7.84
C ARG A 42 2.09 -25.07 -7.79
N LEU A 43 1.51 -24.02 -8.37
CA LEU A 43 0.06 -23.83 -8.45
C LEU A 43 -0.54 -24.85 -9.43
N ASP A 44 -1.58 -25.56 -9.00
CA ASP A 44 -2.38 -26.38 -9.91
C ASP A 44 -3.34 -25.48 -10.71
N TRP A 45 -2.97 -25.21 -11.96
CA TRP A 45 -3.74 -24.39 -12.89
C TRP A 45 -4.86 -25.15 -13.61
N SER A 46 -5.01 -26.47 -13.36
CA SER A 46 -6.08 -27.28 -13.96
C SER A 46 -7.43 -27.08 -13.28
N SER A 47 -7.41 -26.64 -12.01
CA SER A 47 -8.60 -26.34 -11.22
C SER A 47 -8.83 -24.83 -11.13
N PRO A 48 -10.08 -24.32 -11.25
CA PRO A 48 -10.35 -22.91 -10.99
C PRO A 48 -9.97 -22.60 -9.55
N ILE A 49 -9.03 -21.66 -9.36
CA ILE A 49 -8.57 -21.21 -8.04
C ILE A 49 -9.79 -20.68 -7.28
N LYS A 50 -10.27 -21.45 -6.31
CA LYS A 50 -11.39 -21.06 -5.46
C LYS A 50 -10.92 -19.95 -4.53
N ASN A 51 -11.23 -18.71 -4.88
CA ASN A 51 -11.24 -17.56 -3.97
C ASN A 51 -9.99 -17.41 -3.08
N THR A 52 -8.78 -17.44 -3.64
CA THR A 52 -7.64 -16.87 -2.91
C THR A 52 -7.81 -15.35 -2.91
N PRO A 53 -8.01 -14.70 -1.75
CA PRO A 53 -8.09 -13.25 -1.71
C PRO A 53 -6.75 -12.70 -2.21
N MET A 54 -6.78 -11.96 -3.31
CA MET A 54 -5.58 -11.26 -3.74
C MET A 54 -5.17 -10.28 -2.64
N PRO A 55 -3.87 -10.09 -2.38
CA PRO A 55 -3.44 -9.04 -1.49
C PRO A 55 -4.00 -7.71 -2.00
N LYS A 56 -4.62 -6.95 -1.09
CA LYS A 56 -5.10 -5.60 -1.40
C LYS A 56 -3.92 -4.84 -1.98
N GLN A 57 -4.12 -4.25 -3.15
CA GLN A 57 -3.10 -3.41 -3.78
C GLN A 57 -2.66 -2.37 -2.75
N ALA A 58 -1.35 -2.20 -2.60
CA ALA A 58 -0.80 -1.09 -1.84
C ALA A 58 -1.42 0.21 -2.37
N GLU A 59 -1.75 1.12 -1.47
CA GLU A 59 -2.31 2.41 -1.85
C GLU A 59 -1.41 3.08 -2.89
N THR A 60 -2.03 3.68 -3.90
CA THR A 60 -1.25 4.47 -4.85
C THR A 60 -0.70 5.70 -4.14
N PRO A 61 0.45 6.25 -4.58
CA PRO A 61 1.00 7.47 -3.96
C PRO A 61 -0.02 8.61 -3.86
N ALA A 62 -0.89 8.76 -4.85
CA ALA A 62 -1.98 9.75 -4.84
C ALA A 62 -3.05 9.45 -3.77
N GLN A 63 -3.39 8.19 -3.54
CA GLN A 63 -4.30 7.78 -2.46
C GLN A 63 -3.68 8.05 -1.09
N THR A 64 -2.39 7.76 -0.93
CA THR A 64 -1.65 8.03 0.29
C THR A 64 -1.59 9.52 0.59
N ILE A 65 -1.28 10.37 -0.40
CA ILE A 65 -1.28 11.83 -0.26
C ILE A 65 -2.65 12.31 0.20
N LYS A 66 -3.73 11.90 -0.48
CA LYS A 66 -5.10 12.30 -0.12
C LYS A 66 -5.48 11.90 1.30
N ARG A 67 -5.05 10.72 1.77
CA ARG A 67 -5.28 10.28 3.15
C ARG A 67 -4.51 11.16 4.15
N LEU A 68 -3.24 11.42 3.86
CA LEU A 68 -2.37 12.25 4.71
C LEU A 68 -2.87 13.70 4.79
N GLU A 69 -3.30 14.29 3.67
CA GLU A 69 -3.89 15.64 3.65
C GLU A 69 -5.12 15.74 4.55
N ARG A 70 -5.97 14.71 4.55
CA ARG A 70 -7.14 14.65 5.43
C ARG A 70 -6.73 14.56 6.90
N GLU A 71 -5.80 13.68 7.22
CA GLU A 71 -5.30 13.50 8.60
C GLU A 71 -4.67 14.80 9.12
N LEU A 72 -3.90 15.50 8.27
CA LEU A 72 -3.28 16.78 8.59
C LEU A 72 -4.33 17.88 8.83
N SER A 73 -5.39 17.92 8.03
CA SER A 73 -6.52 18.83 8.24
C SER A 73 -7.22 18.57 9.59
N ASP A 74 -7.46 17.29 9.91
CA ASP A 74 -8.12 16.90 11.16
C ASP A 74 -7.24 17.23 12.39
N THR A 75 -5.92 17.05 12.30
CA THR A 75 -5.00 17.43 13.38
C THR A 75 -4.90 18.94 13.55
N ASN A 76 -4.88 19.70 12.46
CA ASN A 76 -4.84 21.17 12.52
C ASN A 76 -6.11 21.75 13.15
N ALA A 77 -7.29 21.20 12.82
CA ALA A 77 -8.54 21.61 13.44
C ALA A 77 -8.52 21.38 14.96
N LYS A 78 -8.02 20.22 15.41
CA LYS A 78 -7.86 19.93 16.85
C LYS A 78 -6.86 20.89 17.49
N HIS A 79 -5.72 21.13 16.86
CA HIS A 79 -4.69 22.05 17.37
C HIS A 79 -5.24 23.47 17.54
N SER A 80 -6.03 23.97 16.59
CA SER A 80 -6.65 25.29 16.69
C SER A 80 -7.55 25.43 17.91
N ILE A 81 -8.32 24.38 18.23
CA ILE A 81 -9.20 24.38 19.41
C ILE A 81 -8.35 24.36 20.69
N TYR A 82 -7.29 23.55 20.73
CA TYR A 82 -6.39 23.52 21.88
C TYR A 82 -5.72 24.87 22.11
N ASP A 83 -5.22 25.49 21.04
CA ASP A 83 -4.58 26.80 21.11
C ASP A 83 -5.56 27.87 21.62
N GLU A 84 -6.82 27.83 21.19
CA GLU A 84 -7.88 28.72 21.67
C GLU A 84 -8.15 28.52 23.17
N VAL A 85 -8.31 27.27 23.61
CA VAL A 85 -8.54 26.96 25.04
C VAL A 85 -7.37 27.44 25.89
N VAL A 86 -6.13 27.17 25.45
CA VAL A 86 -4.92 27.64 26.16
C VAL A 86 -4.87 29.16 26.19
N HIS A 87 -5.25 29.83 25.10
CA HIS A 87 -5.31 31.28 25.03
C HIS A 87 -6.30 31.84 26.06
N THR A 88 -7.53 31.33 26.11
CA THR A 88 -8.55 31.75 27.08
C THR A 88 -8.11 31.51 28.51
N LEU A 89 -7.55 30.35 28.83
CA LEU A 89 -7.04 30.05 30.18
C LEU A 89 -5.92 30.98 30.61
N LYS A 90 -5.06 31.38 29.68
CA LYS A 90 -3.98 32.34 29.95
C LYS A 90 -4.51 33.76 30.14
N VAL A 91 -5.45 34.20 29.30
CA VAL A 91 -6.00 35.57 29.32
C VAL A 91 -6.95 35.79 30.50
N GLU A 92 -7.90 34.87 30.72
CA GLU A 92 -8.94 35.05 31.72
C GLU A 92 -8.51 34.59 33.11
N TYR A 93 -7.75 33.49 33.21
CA TYR A 93 -7.41 32.87 34.49
C TYR A 93 -5.94 33.07 34.90
N GLY A 94 -5.12 33.71 34.05
CA GLY A 94 -3.71 33.97 34.35
C GLY A 94 -2.87 32.69 34.51
N ILE A 95 -3.35 31.55 34.00
CA ILE A 95 -2.69 30.25 34.16
C ILE A 95 -1.49 30.20 33.22
N GLY A 96 -0.29 30.15 33.79
CA GLY A 96 0.96 29.98 33.06
C GLY A 96 1.19 28.51 32.71
N PHE A 97 1.05 28.15 31.43
CA PHE A 97 1.49 26.85 30.92
C PHE A 97 2.92 26.96 30.40
N GLU A 98 3.87 26.28 31.05
CA GLU A 98 5.20 26.08 30.50
C GLU A 98 5.14 24.91 29.50
N LYS A 99 5.71 25.08 28.30
CA LYS A 99 5.82 23.97 27.33
C LYS A 99 6.80 22.94 27.90
N SER A 100 6.29 21.84 28.44
CA SER A 100 7.12 20.69 28.78
C SER A 100 7.70 20.11 27.49
N THR A 101 9.04 20.09 27.44
CA THR A 101 9.85 19.57 26.33
C THR A 101 9.58 18.11 26.06
#